data_AF-A0A3C1LVG0-F1
#
_entry.id   AF-A0A3C1LVG0-F1
#
_cell.length_a   1.000
_cell.length_b   1.000
_cell.length_c   1.000
_cell.angle_alpha   90.00
_cell.angle_beta   90.00
_cell.angle_gamma   90.00
#
_symmetry.space_group_name_H-M   'P 1'
#
loop_
_entity.id
_entity.type
_entity.pdbx_description
1 polymer ?
#
loop_
_entity_poly.entity_id
_entity_poly.type
_entity_poly.pdbx_seq_one_letter_code
_entity_poly.pdbx_strand_id
1 'polypeptide(L)'
;MEKNDNFNRTYPLPGFVLLLIITIVPTLVAVAFGFIALPKIQSSQNILMTMAYSAILALGCSLASIILGLPGAYLFTSYKFPLKSFFIWLFALVLFLPITVLALFHQVLIGESGLLSLKLGKVVDIPYPWLKTGIVLTLFNVPEVIILISLWWSRIDNSIEKCASTLGIKKSSAFRHLTMPRLRPAIFGATSIVFLRSLSSMAVVMTTACGTPFINSASQIFNYAAAGDID
;
A
#
# COMPACT_ATOMS: atom_id res chain seq x y z
N MET A 1 -25.12 -16.38 47.04
CA MET A 1 -26.03 -15.33 46.53
C MET A 1 -25.35 -14.71 45.31
N GLU A 2 -25.72 -15.25 44.15
CA GLU A 2 -25.14 -15.02 42.83
C GLU A 2 -25.89 -13.84 42.19
N LYS A 3 -25.23 -12.70 42.05
CA LYS A 3 -25.85 -11.45 41.58
C LYS A 3 -25.55 -11.21 40.10
N ASN A 4 -26.32 -11.90 39.26
CA ASN A 4 -26.85 -11.45 37.97
C ASN A 4 -25.88 -10.71 37.01
N ASP A 5 -25.01 -11.47 36.34
CA ASP A 5 -24.18 -11.08 35.18
C ASP A 5 -24.98 -11.01 33.85
N ASN A 6 -26.23 -10.53 33.87
CA ASN A 6 -27.07 -10.44 32.67
C ASN A 6 -27.10 -9.05 32.01
N PHE A 7 -26.07 -8.23 32.22
CA PHE A 7 -25.98 -6.90 31.62
C PHE A 7 -25.27 -6.88 30.24
N ASN A 8 -24.71 -8.00 29.77
CA ASN A 8 -23.68 -7.98 28.72
C ASN A 8 -24.00 -8.78 27.44
N ARG A 9 -25.27 -8.96 27.05
CA ARG A 9 -25.60 -9.87 25.93
C ARG A 9 -26.71 -9.45 24.95
N THR A 10 -27.09 -8.18 24.92
CA THR A 10 -28.04 -7.67 23.93
C THR A 10 -27.37 -6.60 23.08
N TYR A 11 -26.47 -7.02 22.19
CA TYR A 11 -26.12 -6.18 21.05
C TYR A 11 -27.43 -5.80 20.35
N PRO A 12 -27.69 -4.53 20.02
CA PRO A 12 -28.89 -4.17 19.29
C PRO A 12 -28.77 -4.76 17.88
N LEU A 13 -29.22 -6.02 17.73
CA LEU A 13 -29.44 -6.71 16.46
C LEU A 13 -30.00 -5.78 15.37
N PRO A 14 -30.99 -4.89 15.65
CA PRO A 14 -31.45 -3.92 14.66
C PRO A 14 -30.36 -2.95 14.18
N GLY A 15 -29.48 -2.47 15.07
CA GLY A 15 -28.39 -1.56 14.70
C GLY A 15 -27.30 -2.24 13.87
N PHE A 16 -26.97 -3.50 14.19
CA PHE A 16 -26.04 -4.30 13.39
C PHE A 16 -26.60 -4.59 11.99
N VAL A 17 -27.88 -4.96 11.90
CA VAL A 17 -28.57 -5.18 10.62
C VAL A 17 -28.63 -3.90 9.79
N LEU A 18 -28.92 -2.75 10.41
CA LEU A 18 -28.92 -1.46 9.73
C LEU A 18 -27.53 -1.13 9.14
N LEU A 19 -26.46 -1.36 9.91
CA LEU A 19 -25.08 -1.12 9.46
C LEU A 19 -24.72 -2.02 8.28
N LEU A 20 -25.08 -3.31 8.35
CA LEU A 20 -24.90 -4.24 7.24
C LEU A 20 -25.67 -3.80 6.00
N ILE A 21 -26.92 -3.37 6.15
CA ILE A 21 -27.73 -2.88 5.02
C ILE A 21 -27.08 -1.65 4.38
N ILE A 22 -26.67 -0.66 5.19
CA ILE A 22 -26.06 0.59 4.72
C ILE A 22 -24.73 0.34 3.99
N THR A 23 -23.94 -0.65 4.40
CA THR A 23 -22.61 -0.90 3.81
C THR A 23 -22.64 -1.92 2.67
N ILE A 24 -23.40 -3.00 2.82
CA ILE A 24 -23.40 -4.13 1.87
C ILE A 24 -24.32 -3.85 0.69
N VAL A 25 -25.53 -3.32 0.92
CA VAL A 25 -26.52 -3.16 -0.17
C VAL A 25 -26.02 -2.24 -1.28
N PRO A 26 -25.48 -1.02 -1.02
CA PRO A 26 -24.96 -0.17 -2.08
C PRO A 26 -23.80 -0.81 -2.85
N THR A 27 -22.94 -1.54 -2.14
CA THR A 27 -21.79 -2.25 -2.74
C THR A 27 -22.25 -3.37 -3.67
N LEU A 28 -23.24 -4.16 -3.25
CA LEU A 28 -23.82 -5.21 -4.09
C LEU A 28 -24.53 -4.64 -5.31
N VAL A 29 -25.30 -3.56 -5.14
CA VAL A 29 -25.97 -2.87 -6.23
C VAL A 29 -24.96 -2.37 -7.26
N ALA A 30 -23.88 -1.69 -6.81
CA ALA A 30 -22.82 -1.21 -7.69
C ALA A 30 -22.15 -2.36 -8.48
N VAL A 31 -21.88 -3.49 -7.82
CA VAL A 31 -21.32 -4.68 -8.46
C VAL A 31 -22.29 -5.25 -9.49
N ALA A 32 -23.58 -5.37 -9.17
CA ALA A 32 -24.58 -5.89 -10.08
C ALA A 32 -24.73 -5.03 -11.35
N PHE A 33 -24.80 -3.71 -11.20
CA PHE A 33 -24.79 -2.78 -12.34
C PHE A 33 -23.50 -2.90 -13.17
N GLY A 34 -22.35 -3.07 -12.49
CA GLY A 34 -21.08 -3.34 -13.15
C GLY A 34 -21.12 -4.57 -14.06
N PHE A 35 -21.69 -5.69 -13.58
CA PHE A 35 -21.83 -6.92 -14.37
C PHE A 35 -22.71 -6.75 -15.61
N ILE A 36 -23.79 -5.97 -15.50
CA ILE A 36 -24.69 -5.68 -16.61
C ILE A 36 -23.99 -4.83 -17.68
N ALA A 37 -23.11 -3.91 -17.27
CA ALA A 37 -22.36 -3.04 -18.18
C ALA A 37 -21.13 -3.73 -18.83
N LEU A 38 -20.71 -4.91 -18.35
CA LEU A 38 -19.52 -5.61 -18.84
C LEU A 38 -19.47 -5.81 -20.37
N PRO A 39 -20.55 -6.21 -21.07
CA PRO A 39 -20.48 -6.44 -22.51
C PRO A 39 -20.17 -5.17 -23.32
N LYS A 40 -20.69 -4.01 -22.88
CA LYS A 40 -20.44 -2.70 -23.49
C LYS A 40 -18.97 -2.29 -23.31
N ILE A 41 -18.43 -2.57 -22.12
CA ILE A 41 -17.05 -2.28 -21.74
C ILE A 41 -16.08 -3.20 -22.51
N GLN A 42 -16.33 -4.51 -22.54
CA GLN A 42 -15.47 -5.53 -23.16
C GLN A 42 -15.23 -5.32 -24.66
N SER A 43 -16.10 -4.58 -25.35
CA SER A 43 -15.91 -4.21 -26.76
C SER A 43 -14.82 -3.15 -27.00
N SER A 44 -14.29 -2.52 -25.94
CA SER A 44 -13.18 -1.55 -26.05
C SER A 44 -11.82 -2.28 -26.14
N GLN A 45 -11.03 -1.94 -27.16
CA GLN A 45 -9.91 -2.76 -27.64
C GLN A 45 -8.72 -2.96 -26.68
N ASN A 46 -8.70 -2.39 -25.45
CA ASN A 46 -7.48 -2.37 -24.61
C ASN A 46 -7.65 -2.74 -23.12
N ILE A 47 -8.84 -3.18 -22.64
CA ILE A 47 -9.05 -3.40 -21.19
C ILE A 47 -8.13 -4.44 -20.58
N LEU A 48 -7.98 -5.60 -21.23
CA LEU A 48 -7.16 -6.69 -20.72
C LEU A 48 -5.70 -6.24 -20.53
N MET A 49 -5.20 -5.42 -21.45
CA MET A 49 -3.85 -4.88 -21.38
C MET A 49 -3.70 -3.90 -20.22
N THR A 50 -4.66 -2.99 -20.02
CA THR A 50 -4.66 -2.08 -18.87
C THR A 50 -4.75 -2.82 -17.54
N MET A 51 -5.61 -3.84 -17.43
CA MET A 51 -5.74 -4.66 -16.23
C MET A 51 -4.44 -5.41 -15.93
N ALA A 52 -3.84 -6.04 -16.94
CA ALA A 52 -2.56 -6.73 -16.80
C ALA A 52 -1.45 -5.76 -16.38
N TYR A 53 -1.36 -4.59 -17.02
CA TYR A 53 -0.40 -3.55 -16.66
C TYR A 53 -0.57 -3.11 -15.20
N SER A 54 -1.81 -2.88 -14.76
CA SER A 54 -2.13 -2.49 -13.39
C SER A 54 -1.70 -3.54 -12.37
N ALA A 55 -1.97 -4.81 -12.66
CA ALA A 55 -1.58 -5.92 -11.82
C ALA A 55 -0.06 -6.07 -11.73
N ILE A 56 0.65 -5.98 -12.86
CA ILE A 56 2.12 -6.07 -12.91
C ILE A 56 2.75 -4.89 -12.16
N LEU A 57 2.26 -3.68 -12.39
CA LEU A 57 2.73 -2.48 -11.70
C LEU A 57 2.53 -2.60 -10.18
N ALA A 58 1.32 -2.96 -9.74
CA ALA A 58 0.99 -3.09 -8.33
C ALA A 58 1.80 -4.21 -7.65
N LEU A 59 1.97 -5.36 -8.31
CA LEU A 59 2.82 -6.45 -7.81
C LEU A 59 4.27 -6.00 -7.70
N GLY A 60 4.82 -5.40 -8.76
CA GLY A 60 6.20 -4.90 -8.77
C GLY A 60 6.46 -3.88 -7.65
N CYS A 61 5.57 -2.91 -7.48
CA CYS A 61 5.66 -1.91 -6.42
C CYS A 61 5.56 -2.54 -5.03
N SER A 62 4.62 -3.47 -4.83
CA SER A 62 4.45 -4.13 -3.53
C SER A 62 5.68 -4.92 -3.11
N LEU A 63 6.25 -5.71 -4.03
CA LEU A 63 7.47 -6.48 -3.77
C LEU A 63 8.67 -5.57 -3.52
N ALA A 64 8.85 -4.52 -4.34
CA ALA A 64 9.92 -3.55 -4.14
C ALA A 64 9.78 -2.84 -2.79
N SER A 65 8.57 -2.48 -2.39
CA SER A 65 8.29 -1.82 -1.10
C SER A 65 8.61 -2.72 0.08
N ILE A 66 8.34 -4.03 -0.04
CA ILE A 66 8.68 -5.02 1.00
C ILE A 66 10.19 -5.22 1.07
N ILE A 67 10.87 -5.34 -0.07
CA ILE A 67 12.33 -5.50 -0.13
C ILE A 67 13.04 -4.31 0.55
N LEU A 68 12.54 -3.09 0.34
CA LEU A 68 13.10 -1.88 0.95
C LEU A 68 12.63 -1.65 2.39
N GLY A 69 11.37 -1.97 2.69
CA GLY A 69 10.74 -1.72 3.97
C GLY A 69 11.08 -2.75 5.04
N LEU A 70 11.34 -4.01 4.69
CA LEU A 70 11.67 -5.07 5.65
C LEU A 70 12.99 -4.81 6.41
N PRO A 71 14.10 -4.38 5.77
CA PRO A 71 15.30 -3.94 6.47
C PRO A 71 15.03 -2.74 7.38
N GLY A 72 14.20 -1.79 6.93
CA GLY A 72 13.76 -0.67 7.74
C GLY A 72 13.02 -1.16 9.00
N ALA A 73 12.02 -2.01 8.82
CA ALA A 73 11.25 -2.58 9.93
C ALA A 73 12.15 -3.28 10.96
N TYR A 74 13.14 -4.06 10.49
CA TYR A 74 14.13 -4.71 11.34
C TYR A 74 14.98 -3.71 12.13
N LEU A 75 15.43 -2.62 11.51
CA LEU A 75 16.18 -1.56 12.20
C LEU A 75 15.32 -0.90 13.29
N PHE A 76 14.07 -0.58 12.97
CA PHE A 76 13.14 0.04 13.90
C PHE A 76 12.69 -0.89 15.04
N THR A 77 12.72 -2.21 14.87
CA THR A 77 12.34 -3.14 15.94
C THR A 77 13.54 -3.55 16.79
N SER A 78 14.67 -3.85 16.16
CA SER A 78 15.80 -4.50 16.81
C SER A 78 16.80 -3.54 17.44
N TYR A 79 16.86 -2.28 16.98
CA TYR A 79 17.81 -1.29 17.46
C TYR A 79 17.13 -0.16 18.26
N LYS A 80 17.86 0.32 19.28
CA LYS A 80 17.53 1.54 20.02
C LYS A 80 18.47 2.64 19.54
N PHE A 81 17.93 3.70 18.94
CA PHE A 81 18.68 4.87 18.51
C PHE A 81 17.90 6.15 18.87
N PRO A 82 18.59 7.27 19.14
CA PRO A 82 17.97 8.46 19.75
C PRO A 82 16.89 9.11 18.87
N LEU A 83 17.01 9.03 17.53
CA LEU A 83 16.02 9.61 16.59
C LEU A 83 14.88 8.66 16.21
N LYS A 84 14.76 7.50 16.85
CA LYS A 84 13.75 6.50 16.50
C LYS A 84 12.32 7.06 16.51
N SER A 85 11.98 7.82 17.55
CA SER A 85 10.64 8.41 17.67
C SER A 85 10.39 9.47 16.58
N PHE A 86 11.39 10.27 16.24
CA PHE A 86 11.29 11.26 15.16
C PHE A 86 10.99 10.61 13.81
N PHE A 87 11.71 9.55 13.42
CA PHE A 87 11.44 8.88 12.15
C PHE A 87 10.10 8.15 12.13
N ILE A 88 9.68 7.53 13.24
CA ILE A 88 8.35 6.92 13.33
C ILE A 88 7.27 7.98 13.13
N TRP A 89 7.43 9.15 13.76
CA TRP A 89 6.51 10.28 13.57
C TRP A 89 6.53 10.81 12.13
N LEU A 90 7.71 10.94 11.52
CA LEU A 90 7.84 11.36 10.13
C LEU A 90 7.15 10.39 9.17
N PHE A 91 7.35 9.08 9.36
CA PHE A 91 6.65 8.06 8.56
C PHE A 91 5.15 8.10 8.77
N ALA A 92 4.69 8.26 10.01
CA ALA A 92 3.26 8.43 10.29
C ALA A 92 2.71 9.68 9.58
N LEU A 93 3.42 10.81 9.63
CA LEU A 93 3.04 12.04 8.94
C LEU A 93 2.89 11.82 7.44
N VAL A 94 3.83 11.13 6.79
CA VAL A 94 3.75 10.79 5.36
C VAL A 94 2.50 9.95 5.05
N LEU A 95 2.11 9.03 5.94
CA LEU A 95 0.89 8.22 5.76
C LEU A 95 -0.40 9.02 5.91
N PHE A 96 -0.39 10.08 6.73
CA PHE A 96 -1.54 10.99 6.87
C PHE A 96 -1.69 11.93 5.68
N LEU A 97 -0.63 12.17 4.91
CA LEU A 97 -0.72 12.97 3.69
C LEU A 97 -1.50 12.21 2.61
N PRO A 98 -2.49 12.84 1.96
CA PRO A 98 -3.15 12.25 0.81
C PRO A 98 -2.12 11.89 -0.26
N ILE A 99 -2.27 10.73 -0.90
CA ILE A 99 -1.32 10.26 -1.91
C ILE A 99 -1.22 11.20 -3.12
N THR A 100 -2.28 11.97 -3.39
CA THR A 100 -2.30 13.06 -4.36
C THR A 100 -1.29 14.15 -4.04
N VAL A 101 -1.20 14.56 -2.77
CA VAL A 101 -0.26 15.58 -2.31
C VAL A 101 1.18 15.09 -2.43
N LEU A 102 1.43 13.82 -2.08
CA LEU A 102 2.74 13.20 -2.24
C LEU A 102 3.17 13.16 -3.72
N ALA A 103 2.25 12.79 -4.61
CA ALA A 103 2.49 12.77 -6.05
C ALA A 103 2.87 14.16 -6.60
N LEU A 104 2.17 15.21 -6.16
CA LEU A 104 2.51 16.60 -6.50
C LEU A 104 3.88 17.01 -5.97
N PHE A 105 4.23 16.67 -4.72
CA PHE A 105 5.56 16.95 -4.18
C PHE A 105 6.66 16.28 -4.99
N HIS A 106 6.47 15.04 -5.42
CA HIS A 106 7.42 14.38 -6.32
C HIS A 106 7.59 15.15 -7.63
N GLN A 107 6.49 15.57 -8.25
CA GLN A 107 6.54 16.35 -9.49
C GLN A 107 7.26 17.69 -9.31
N VAL A 108 7.07 18.38 -8.18
CA VAL A 108 7.76 19.64 -7.87
C VAL A 108 9.25 19.42 -7.57
N LEU A 109 9.63 18.28 -7.00
CA LEU A 109 11.02 17.99 -6.67
C LEU A 109 11.81 17.48 -7.88
N ILE A 110 11.30 16.46 -8.56
CA ILE A 110 12.00 15.63 -9.58
C ILE A 110 11.33 15.76 -10.97
N GLY A 111 10.37 16.67 -11.15
CA GLY A 111 9.83 16.95 -12.48
C GLY A 111 10.84 17.65 -13.40
N GLU A 112 10.52 17.72 -14.68
CA GLU A 112 11.32 18.43 -15.69
C GLU A 112 11.56 19.90 -15.29
N SER A 113 10.55 20.55 -14.71
CA SER A 113 10.62 21.91 -14.16
C SER A 113 10.83 21.95 -12.64
N GLY A 114 11.24 20.83 -12.04
CA GLY A 114 11.36 20.67 -10.61
C GLY A 114 12.56 21.39 -10.00
N LEU A 115 12.54 21.55 -8.67
CA LEU A 115 13.58 22.26 -7.92
C LEU A 115 14.98 21.65 -8.13
N LEU A 116 15.07 20.32 -8.27
CA LEU A 116 16.34 19.64 -8.55
C LEU A 116 16.84 19.95 -9.96
N SER A 117 15.96 19.90 -10.96
CA SER A 117 16.29 20.22 -12.35
C SER A 117 16.77 21.67 -12.51
N LEU A 118 16.12 22.61 -11.80
CA LEU A 118 16.51 24.03 -11.76
C LEU A 118 17.85 24.26 -11.07
N LYS A 119 18.11 23.60 -9.93
CA LYS A 119 19.38 23.75 -9.19
C LYS A 119 20.57 23.09 -9.89
N LEU A 120 20.36 21.96 -10.55
CA LEU A 120 21.43 21.21 -11.23
C LEU A 120 21.68 21.69 -12.66
N GLY A 121 20.82 22.57 -13.20
CA GLY A 121 20.92 23.07 -14.57
C GLY A 121 20.77 21.97 -15.64
N LYS A 122 20.27 20.79 -15.24
CA LYS A 122 20.03 19.62 -16.10
C LYS A 122 18.70 19.02 -15.71
N VAL A 123 17.93 18.60 -16.70
CA VAL A 123 16.67 17.88 -16.47
C VAL A 123 16.98 16.57 -15.76
N VAL A 124 16.57 16.46 -14.50
CA VAL A 124 16.59 15.20 -13.75
C VAL A 124 15.20 14.60 -13.90
N ASP A 125 14.97 13.89 -15.00
CA ASP A 125 13.73 13.15 -15.19
C ASP A 125 14.02 11.68 -15.49
N ILE A 126 13.06 10.83 -15.12
CA ILE A 126 13.12 9.39 -15.39
C ILE A 126 12.41 9.18 -16.73
N PRO A 127 13.15 8.88 -17.83
CA PRO A 127 12.61 8.91 -19.19
C PRO A 127 11.55 7.83 -19.46
N TYR A 128 11.40 6.86 -18.55
CA TYR A 128 10.44 5.77 -18.66
C TYR A 128 9.26 6.00 -17.71
N PRO A 129 8.05 6.35 -18.22
CA PRO A 129 6.89 6.69 -17.39
C PRO A 129 6.45 5.57 -16.45
N TRP A 130 6.50 4.32 -16.93
CA TRP A 130 6.16 3.14 -16.13
C TRP A 130 7.13 2.94 -14.96
N LEU A 131 8.43 3.20 -15.19
CA LEU A 131 9.48 3.08 -14.17
C LEU A 131 9.37 4.20 -13.15
N LYS A 132 9.17 5.43 -13.62
CA LYS A 132 8.90 6.61 -12.78
C LYS A 132 7.72 6.36 -11.84
N THR A 133 6.60 5.91 -12.39
CA THR A 133 5.39 5.57 -11.62
C THR A 133 5.69 4.48 -10.58
N GLY A 134 6.39 3.41 -10.99
CA GLY A 134 6.76 2.32 -10.09
C GLY A 134 7.66 2.75 -8.93
N ILE A 135 8.65 3.60 -9.20
CA ILE A 135 9.56 4.14 -8.18
C ILE A 135 8.78 5.01 -7.19
N VAL A 136 7.94 5.93 -7.68
CA VAL A 136 7.16 6.83 -6.82
C VAL A 136 6.20 6.07 -5.92
N LEU A 137 5.44 5.13 -6.48
CA LEU A 137 4.56 4.25 -5.71
C LEU A 137 5.34 3.46 -4.66
N THR A 138 6.47 2.88 -5.04
CA THR A 138 7.32 2.11 -4.12
C THR A 138 7.76 2.98 -2.95
N LEU A 139 8.37 4.14 -3.22
CA LEU A 139 8.91 5.03 -2.18
C LEU A 139 7.83 5.51 -1.21
N PHE A 140 6.62 5.79 -1.69
CA PHE A 140 5.50 6.22 -0.84
C PHE A 140 4.92 5.08 0.00
N ASN A 141 5.04 3.83 -0.45
CA ASN A 141 4.57 2.67 0.29
C ASN A 141 5.61 2.12 1.30
N VAL A 142 6.91 2.44 1.15
CA VAL A 142 7.95 1.98 2.10
C VAL A 142 7.65 2.35 3.56
N PRO A 143 7.28 3.61 3.91
CA PRO A 143 6.94 3.97 5.29
C PRO A 143 5.79 3.14 5.86
N GLU A 144 4.79 2.82 5.02
CA GLU A 144 3.66 1.98 5.39
C GLU A 144 4.11 0.57 5.77
N VAL A 145 4.96 -0.03 4.92
CA VAL A 145 5.55 -1.35 5.17
C VAL A 145 6.35 -1.37 6.46
N ILE A 146 7.22 -0.36 6.68
CA ILE A 146 8.04 -0.27 7.87
C ILE A 146 7.15 -0.28 9.12
N ILE A 147 6.13 0.57 9.15
CA ILE A 147 5.21 0.69 10.28
C ILE A 147 4.44 -0.63 10.50
N LEU A 148 3.78 -1.16 9.46
CA LEU A 148 2.95 -2.36 9.56
C LEU A 148 3.76 -3.57 10.06
N ILE A 149 4.93 -3.80 9.47
CA ILE A 149 5.78 -4.93 9.85
C ILE A 149 6.37 -4.69 11.24
N SER A 150 6.85 -3.48 11.57
CA SER A 150 7.39 -3.18 12.90
C SER A 150 6.36 -3.38 14.02
N LEU A 151 5.10 -2.98 13.81
CA LEU A 151 4.01 -3.16 14.77
C LEU A 151 3.73 -4.64 15.07
N TRP A 152 3.83 -5.49 14.06
CA TRP A 152 3.62 -6.91 14.22
C TRP A 152 4.83 -7.59 14.85
N TRP A 153 6.03 -7.25 14.35
CA TRP A 153 7.30 -7.77 14.85
C TRP A 153 7.50 -7.46 16.33
N SER A 154 7.14 -6.26 16.80
CA SER A 154 7.27 -5.90 18.22
C SER A 154 6.43 -6.76 19.17
N ARG A 155 5.43 -7.50 18.65
CA ARG A 155 4.59 -8.43 19.43
C ARG A 155 5.16 -9.84 19.50
N ILE A 156 6.18 -10.16 18.70
CA ILE A 156 6.83 -11.46 18.70
C ILE A 156 7.70 -11.58 19.95
N ASP A 157 7.47 -12.61 20.76
CA ASP A 157 8.34 -12.91 21.89
C ASP A 157 9.71 -13.42 21.41
N ASN A 158 10.76 -12.74 21.89
CA ASN A 158 12.17 -13.00 21.60
C ASN A 158 12.80 -14.05 22.54
N SER A 159 12.03 -14.66 23.46
CA SER A 159 12.49 -15.72 24.35
C SER A 159 13.16 -16.89 23.60
N ILE A 160 12.58 -17.29 22.47
CA ILE A 160 13.10 -18.37 21.61
C ILE A 160 14.47 -18.01 21.02
N GLU A 161 14.65 -16.75 20.59
CA GLU A 161 15.95 -16.27 20.06
C GLU A 161 17.02 -16.21 21.15
N LYS A 162 16.65 -15.82 22.37
CA LYS A 162 17.55 -15.81 23.53
C LYS A 162 18.02 -17.22 23.88
N CYS A 163 17.11 -18.20 23.89
CA CYS A 163 17.45 -19.61 24.13
C CYS A 163 18.37 -20.17 23.04
N ALA A 164 18.06 -19.90 21.76
CA ALA A 164 18.90 -20.28 20.64
C ALA A 164 20.32 -19.71 20.74
N SER A 165 20.46 -18.46 21.21
CA SER A 165 21.76 -17.83 21.42
C SER A 165 22.59 -18.53 22.50
N THR A 166 21.96 -19.07 23.56
CA THR A 166 22.65 -19.86 24.61
C THR A 166 23.17 -21.19 24.07
N LEU A 167 22.48 -21.78 23.08
CA LEU A 167 22.91 -23.00 22.38
C LEU A 167 23.99 -22.75 21.32
N GLY A 168 24.55 -21.54 21.23
CA GLY A 168 25.60 -21.20 20.27
C GLY A 168 25.11 -20.95 18.83
N ILE A 169 23.79 -20.86 18.62
CA ILE A 169 23.24 -20.57 17.29
C ILE A 169 23.55 -19.13 16.89
N LYS A 170 24.16 -18.96 15.71
CA LYS A 170 24.45 -17.63 15.13
C LYS A 170 23.16 -16.82 14.93
N LYS A 171 23.21 -15.51 15.23
CA LYS A 171 22.07 -14.58 15.09
C LYS A 171 21.42 -14.61 13.70
N SER A 172 22.21 -14.71 12.63
CA SER A 172 21.68 -14.81 11.25
C SER A 172 20.92 -16.11 10.99
N SER A 173 21.36 -17.21 11.60
CA SER A 173 20.66 -18.50 11.50
C SER A 173 19.37 -18.49 12.32
N ALA A 174 19.43 -17.95 13.54
CA ALA A 174 18.25 -17.75 14.40
C ALA A 174 17.21 -16.87 13.69
N PHE A 175 17.63 -15.77 13.08
CA PHE A 175 16.76 -14.89 12.30
C PHE A 175 16.06 -15.64 11.15
N ARG A 176 16.82 -16.35 10.32
CA ARG A 176 16.28 -17.02 9.12
C ARG A 176 15.34 -18.18 9.46
N HIS A 177 15.61 -18.92 10.54
CA HIS A 177 14.88 -20.15 10.87
C HIS A 177 13.81 -19.95 11.94
N LEU A 178 13.93 -18.96 12.83
CA LEU A 178 12.99 -18.73 13.93
C LEU A 178 12.13 -17.49 13.66
N THR A 179 12.75 -16.36 13.35
CA THR A 179 12.05 -15.06 13.23
C THR A 179 11.34 -14.92 11.88
N MET A 180 12.02 -15.24 10.78
CA MET A 180 11.49 -15.06 9.42
C MET A 180 10.22 -15.87 9.17
N PRO A 181 10.11 -17.16 9.56
CA PRO A 181 8.87 -17.92 9.38
C PRO A 181 7.70 -17.37 10.19
N ARG A 182 7.98 -16.85 11.40
CA ARG A 182 6.99 -16.17 12.23
C ARG A 182 6.53 -14.88 11.56
N LEU A 183 7.41 -14.11 10.92
CA LEU A 183 7.07 -12.88 10.21
C LEU A 183 6.32 -13.04 8.89
N ARG A 184 6.32 -14.23 8.28
CA ARG A 184 5.62 -14.49 7.01
C ARG A 184 4.18 -13.96 6.97
N PRO A 185 3.28 -14.26 7.92
CA PRO A 185 1.92 -13.72 7.91
C PRO A 185 1.88 -12.18 7.91
N ALA A 186 2.79 -11.51 8.62
CA ALA A 186 2.87 -10.05 8.60
C ALA A 186 3.36 -9.50 7.26
N ILE A 187 4.35 -10.16 6.66
CA ILE A 187 4.86 -9.80 5.33
C ILE A 187 3.75 -9.97 4.30
N PHE A 188 3.01 -11.08 4.32
CA PHE A 188 1.87 -11.28 3.43
C PHE A 188 0.79 -10.23 3.64
N GLY A 189 0.39 -9.94 4.89
CA GLY A 189 -0.60 -8.91 5.19
C GLY A 189 -0.17 -7.52 4.70
N ALA A 190 1.07 -7.12 4.97
CA ALA A 190 1.61 -5.84 4.49
C ALA A 190 1.69 -5.80 2.96
N THR A 191 2.14 -6.89 2.31
CA THR A 191 2.21 -6.99 0.85
C THR A 191 0.82 -6.84 0.22
N SER A 192 -0.20 -7.50 0.79
CA SER A 192 -1.59 -7.39 0.31
C SER A 192 -2.13 -5.97 0.42
N ILE A 193 -1.89 -5.29 1.55
CA ILE A 193 -2.33 -3.90 1.75
C ILE A 193 -1.68 -2.98 0.70
N VAL A 194 -0.36 -3.08 0.55
CA VAL A 194 0.40 -2.26 -0.41
C VAL A 194 0.01 -2.57 -1.85
N PHE A 195 -0.23 -3.84 -2.16
CA PHE A 195 -0.71 -4.27 -3.48
C PHE A 195 -2.06 -3.64 -3.81
N LEU A 196 -3.06 -3.75 -2.92
CA LEU A 196 -4.39 -3.17 -3.13
C LEU A 196 -4.34 -1.65 -3.24
N ARG A 197 -3.50 -1.01 -2.42
CA ARG A 197 -3.29 0.44 -2.45
C ARG A 197 -2.64 0.90 -3.76
N SER A 198 -1.66 0.16 -4.26
CA SER A 198 -1.00 0.44 -5.55
C SER A 198 -1.92 0.18 -6.74
N LEU A 199 -2.73 -0.89 -6.67
CA LEU A 199 -3.70 -1.25 -7.70
C LEU A 199 -4.78 -0.16 -7.84
N SER A 200 -5.21 0.42 -6.71
CA SER A 200 -6.24 1.46 -6.65
C SER A 200 -5.68 2.88 -6.85
N SER A 201 -4.36 3.04 -6.96
CA SER A 201 -3.74 4.36 -7.00
C SER A 201 -3.86 5.00 -8.39
N MET A 202 -4.63 6.08 -8.48
CA MET A 202 -4.82 6.86 -9.70
C MET A 202 -3.96 8.11 -9.71
N ALA A 203 -3.88 8.79 -8.57
CA ALA A 203 -3.22 10.07 -8.43
C ALA A 203 -1.76 10.04 -8.89
N VAL A 204 -0.99 9.03 -8.44
CA VAL A 204 0.42 8.90 -8.85
C VAL A 204 0.51 8.66 -10.36
N VAL A 205 -0.22 7.68 -10.89
CA VAL A 205 -0.20 7.32 -12.31
C VAL A 205 -0.58 8.50 -13.21
N MET A 206 -1.63 9.25 -12.85
CA MET A 206 -2.06 10.43 -13.59
C MET A 206 -1.02 11.55 -13.53
N THR A 207 -0.27 11.72 -12.44
CA THR A 207 0.79 12.75 -12.38
C THR A 207 2.08 12.34 -13.08
N THR A 208 2.45 11.05 -13.03
CA THR A 208 3.75 10.57 -13.52
C THR A 208 3.72 10.05 -14.95
N ALA A 209 2.57 9.60 -15.44
CA ALA A 209 2.40 8.95 -16.74
C ALA A 209 1.26 9.59 -17.57
N CYS A 210 0.85 10.81 -17.25
CA CYS A 210 -0.16 11.56 -18.03
C CYS A 210 0.20 11.61 -19.51
N GLY A 211 -0.78 11.37 -20.39
CA GLY A 211 -0.58 11.43 -21.85
C GLY A 211 0.24 10.29 -22.46
N THR A 212 0.56 9.25 -21.67
CA THR A 212 1.29 8.06 -22.15
C THR A 212 0.34 6.86 -22.22
N PRO A 213 0.67 5.78 -22.97
CA PRO A 213 -0.16 4.56 -22.96
C PRO A 213 -0.05 3.76 -21.65
N PHE A 214 0.83 4.14 -20.72
CA PHE A 214 1.08 3.44 -19.46
C PHE A 214 0.14 3.91 -18.34
N ILE A 215 -1.15 3.64 -18.52
CA ILE A 215 -2.20 4.03 -17.59
C ILE A 215 -2.76 2.79 -16.91
N ASN A 216 -3.04 2.86 -15.60
CA ASN A 216 -3.68 1.76 -14.88
C ASN A 216 -5.21 1.80 -15.01
N SER A 217 -5.88 0.70 -14.67
CA SER A 217 -7.32 0.51 -14.81
C SER A 217 -8.10 1.60 -14.09
N ALA A 218 -7.67 1.95 -12.89
CA ALA A 218 -8.30 2.99 -12.10
C ALA A 218 -8.25 4.35 -12.83
N SER A 219 -7.08 4.78 -13.33
CA SER A 219 -6.95 6.03 -14.10
C SER A 219 -7.70 6.00 -15.42
N GLN A 220 -7.78 4.83 -16.07
CA GLN A 220 -8.54 4.65 -17.31
C GLN A 220 -10.04 4.86 -17.07
N ILE A 221 -10.59 4.31 -15.97
CA ILE A 221 -12.00 4.51 -15.58
C ILE A 221 -12.31 6.00 -15.38
N PHE A 222 -11.40 6.73 -14.74
CA PHE A 222 -11.59 8.19 -14.57
C PHE A 222 -11.56 8.94 -15.89
N ASN A 223 -10.69 8.57 -16.82
CA ASN A 223 -10.66 9.18 -18.14
C ASN A 223 -11.97 8.92 -18.91
N TYR A 224 -12.55 7.72 -18.81
CA TYR A 224 -13.88 7.44 -19.38
C TYR A 224 -14.98 8.29 -18.73
N ALA A 225 -14.94 8.46 -17.40
CA ALA A 225 -15.89 9.31 -16.68
C ALA A 225 -15.77 10.79 -17.07
N ALA A 226 -14.54 11.29 -17.18
CA ALA A 226 -14.30 12.68 -17.56
C ALA A 226 -14.69 12.97 -19.03
N ALA A 227 -14.61 11.96 -19.90
CA ALA A 227 -15.01 12.08 -21.31
C ALA A 227 -16.53 12.05 -21.54
N GLY A 228 -17.33 11.69 -20.53
CA GLY A 228 -18.79 11.53 -20.68
C GLY A 228 -19.20 10.28 -21.45
N ASP A 229 -18.30 9.30 -21.61
CA ASP A 229 -18.49 8.11 -22.46
C ASP A 229 -19.18 6.94 -21.70
N ILE A 230 -19.78 7.23 -20.53
CA ILE A 230 -20.44 6.24 -19.66
C ILE A 230 -21.97 6.28 -19.75
N ASP A 231 -22.53 7.03 -20.70
CA ASP A 231 -23.98 7.00 -21.01
C ASP A 231 -24.33 5.77 -21.88
#